data_AF-A0A0K8UTG9-F1
#
_entry.id   AF-A0A0K8UTG9-F1
#
_cell.length_a   1.000
_cell.length_b   1.000
_cell.length_c   1.000
_cell.angle_alpha   90.00
_cell.angle_beta   90.00
_cell.angle_gamma   90.00
#
_symmetry.space_group_name_H-M   'P 1'
#
loop_
_entity.id
_entity.type
_entity.pdbx_description
1 polymer ?
#
loop_
_entity_poly.entity_id
_entity_poly.type
_entity_poly.pdbx_seq_one_letter_code
_entity_poly.pdbx_strand_id
1 'polypeptide(L)'
;MLNVGPWNRLPLTIRWLEREYECDFILKPPLHMEIVSGHVQLPKSQATRPKNGEEPPKAIWATECHLCMHRIEDPDRSRIGCINSLCKLTCHIICLANYILSSDENNRGHYIPIAGECPLCEEKFTWVALLQRKRKIQQSGVEHIEEDDEYGDDSDISVSKSDSECESAESKKNTEFDKFDFMETSVLDGANIQNISGDQHEIYELSD
;
A
#
# COMPACT_ATOMS: atom_id res chain seq x y z
N MET A 1 17.53 -6.29 8.34
CA MET A 1 16.52 -5.25 8.06
C MET A 1 15.33 -5.78 7.26
N LEU A 2 15.53 -6.40 6.08
CA LEU A 2 14.41 -6.88 5.24
C LEU A 2 13.53 -7.97 5.87
N ASN A 3 14.07 -8.71 6.84
CA ASN A 3 13.37 -9.77 7.57
C ASN A 3 12.69 -9.30 8.86
N VAL A 4 12.75 -8.02 9.21
CA VAL A 4 12.07 -7.46 10.40
C VAL A 4 10.95 -6.50 10.00
N GLY A 5 9.96 -6.36 10.89
CA GLY A 5 8.89 -5.39 10.73
C GLY A 5 9.43 -3.95 10.76
N PRO A 6 8.82 -3.00 10.02
CA PRO A 6 7.67 -3.18 9.13
C PRO A 6 8.04 -3.69 7.71
N TRP A 7 9.32 -3.74 7.38
CA TRP A 7 9.83 -3.99 6.02
C TRP A 7 9.42 -5.34 5.46
N ASN A 8 9.43 -6.37 6.30
CA ASN A 8 9.17 -7.76 5.92
C ASN A 8 7.75 -8.08 5.43
N ARG A 9 6.84 -7.10 5.36
CA ARG A 9 5.50 -7.26 4.77
C ARG A 9 5.20 -6.28 3.63
N LEU A 10 6.14 -5.38 3.33
CA LEU A 10 5.97 -4.40 2.27
C LEU A 10 6.26 -5.04 0.90
N PRO A 11 5.55 -4.63 -0.16
CA PRO A 11 5.80 -5.07 -1.53
C PRO A 11 7.08 -4.43 -2.09
N LEU A 12 8.24 -4.81 -1.56
CA LEU A 12 9.53 -4.24 -1.92
C LEU A 12 10.19 -5.00 -3.07
N THR A 13 11.00 -4.28 -3.84
CA THR A 13 11.91 -4.84 -4.84
C THR A 13 13.32 -4.40 -4.48
N ILE A 14 14.23 -5.35 -4.37
CA ILE A 14 15.64 -5.13 -4.08
C ILE A 14 16.38 -5.09 -5.41
N ARG A 15 17.05 -3.99 -5.72
CA ARG A 15 17.70 -3.80 -7.02
C ARG A 15 19.18 -3.49 -6.87
N TRP A 16 20.00 -4.34 -7.47
CA TRP A 16 21.42 -4.05 -7.69
C TRP A 16 21.56 -3.15 -8.92
N LEU A 17 22.09 -1.95 -8.76
CA LEU A 17 22.24 -1.02 -9.89
C LEU A 17 23.39 -1.44 -10.81
N GLU A 18 24.51 -1.83 -10.21
CA GLU A 18 25.69 -2.36 -10.89
C GLU A 18 25.92 -3.81 -10.48
N ARG A 19 26.22 -4.66 -11.46
CA ARG A 19 26.40 -6.11 -11.23
C ARG A 19 27.63 -6.43 -10.39
N GLU A 20 28.64 -5.57 -10.43
CA GLU A 20 29.90 -5.76 -9.71
C GLU A 20 29.75 -5.68 -8.20
N TYR A 21 28.68 -5.02 -7.71
CA TYR A 21 28.37 -4.91 -6.29
C TYR A 21 27.33 -5.94 -5.84
N GLU A 22 26.88 -6.84 -6.72
CA GLU A 22 25.99 -7.93 -6.33
C GLU A 22 26.66 -8.80 -5.29
N CYS A 23 26.00 -8.97 -4.15
CA CYS A 23 26.44 -9.89 -3.12
C CYS A 23 25.28 -10.72 -2.58
N ASP A 24 25.61 -11.90 -2.07
CA ASP A 24 24.62 -12.78 -1.49
C ASP A 24 24.12 -12.26 -0.15
N PHE A 25 22.81 -12.37 0.06
CA PHE A 25 22.21 -12.11 1.36
C PHE A 25 22.53 -13.23 2.34
N ILE A 26 23.16 -12.87 3.47
CA ILE A 26 23.39 -13.78 4.61
C ILE A 26 22.07 -14.41 5.06
N LEU A 27 21.01 -13.59 5.17
CA LEU A 27 19.63 -14.05 5.38
C LEU A 27 18.83 -13.72 4.15
N LYS A 28 18.28 -14.74 3.48
CA LYS A 28 17.46 -14.54 2.28
C LYS A 28 16.28 -13.60 2.60
N PRO A 29 15.97 -12.64 1.71
CA PRO A 29 14.79 -11.79 1.85
C PRO A 29 13.49 -12.61 1.85
N PRO A 30 12.38 -12.05 2.38
CA PRO A 30 11.08 -12.69 2.29
C PRO A 30 10.69 -13.04 0.85
N LEU A 31 10.00 -14.17 0.66
CA LEU A 31 9.66 -14.73 -0.67
C LEU A 31 8.85 -13.80 -1.59
N HIS A 32 8.13 -12.83 -1.02
CA HIS A 32 7.34 -11.86 -1.79
C HIS A 32 8.16 -10.65 -2.25
N MET A 33 9.45 -10.55 -1.87
CA MET A 33 10.36 -9.52 -2.35
C MET A 33 11.17 -10.03 -3.54
N GLU A 34 11.15 -9.27 -4.62
CA GLU A 34 11.93 -9.59 -5.82
C GLU A 34 13.34 -9.01 -5.71
N ILE A 35 14.35 -9.80 -6.09
CA ILE A 35 15.74 -9.34 -6.24
C ILE A 35 16.01 -9.23 -7.73
N VAL A 36 16.41 -8.05 -8.19
CA VAL A 36 16.66 -7.73 -9.60
C VAL A 36 17.98 -6.98 -9.76
N SER A 37 18.50 -6.96 -10.98
CA SER A 37 19.76 -6.26 -11.30
C SER A 37 19.62 -5.36 -12.52
N GLY A 38 20.42 -4.30 -12.56
CA GLY A 38 20.46 -3.29 -13.61
C GLY A 38 19.81 -1.97 -13.23
N HIS A 39 20.06 -0.94 -14.05
CA HIS A 39 19.62 0.43 -13.80
C HIS A 39 18.10 0.56 -13.62
N VAL A 40 17.69 1.54 -12.82
CA VAL A 40 16.28 1.92 -12.68
C VAL A 40 15.83 2.53 -14.00
N GLN A 41 14.88 1.87 -14.67
CA GLN A 41 14.15 2.52 -15.74
C GLN A 41 13.12 3.42 -15.07
N LEU A 42 13.40 4.71 -15.04
CA LEU A 42 12.35 5.69 -14.79
C LEU A 42 11.33 5.47 -15.90
N PRO A 43 10.05 5.21 -15.56
CA PRO A 43 9.03 5.21 -16.59
C PRO A 43 9.12 6.58 -17.26
N LYS A 44 9.52 6.63 -18.54
CA LYS A 44 9.26 7.80 -19.38
C LYS A 44 7.81 8.14 -19.12
N SER A 45 7.48 9.37 -18.70
CA SER A 45 6.09 9.73 -18.41
C SER A 45 5.25 9.17 -19.56
N GLN A 46 4.44 8.15 -19.28
CA GLN A 46 3.75 7.40 -20.31
C GLN A 46 2.53 8.21 -20.71
N ALA A 47 2.78 9.40 -21.29
CA ALA A 47 1.86 10.14 -22.12
C ALA A 47 1.91 9.63 -23.57
N THR A 48 2.26 8.35 -23.77
CA THR A 48 2.22 7.75 -25.10
C THR A 48 0.84 7.14 -25.30
N ARG A 49 -0.04 7.97 -25.89
CA ARG A 49 -1.39 7.60 -26.36
C ARG A 49 -1.32 6.27 -27.12
N PRO A 50 -2.18 5.27 -26.83
CA PRO A 50 -2.38 4.17 -27.76
C PRO A 50 -3.05 4.72 -29.02
N LYS A 51 -2.30 4.84 -30.12
CA LYS A 51 -2.86 4.96 -31.46
C LYS A 51 -3.39 3.59 -31.86
N ASN A 52 -4.58 3.24 -31.37
CA ASN A 52 -5.53 2.33 -32.01
C ASN A 52 -6.80 2.28 -31.16
N GLY A 53 -7.93 2.67 -31.77
CA GLY A 53 -9.24 2.84 -31.14
C GLY A 53 -9.97 1.54 -30.84
N GLU A 54 -9.31 0.61 -30.15
CA GLU A 54 -9.98 -0.55 -29.55
C GLU A 54 -10.05 -0.31 -28.05
N GLU A 55 -11.19 0.18 -27.56
CA GLU A 55 -11.44 0.28 -26.12
C GLU A 55 -11.22 -1.11 -25.50
N PRO A 56 -10.31 -1.26 -24.52
CA PRO A 56 -10.18 -2.52 -23.82
C PRO A 56 -11.52 -2.85 -23.15
N PRO A 57 -11.90 -4.14 -23.04
CA PRO A 57 -13.13 -4.53 -22.37
C PRO A 57 -13.16 -3.96 -20.95
N LYS A 58 -14.02 -2.96 -20.71
CA LYS A 58 -14.27 -2.43 -19.37
C LYS A 58 -14.78 -3.59 -18.53
N ALA A 59 -14.00 -4.02 -17.54
CA ALA A 59 -14.43 -5.13 -16.69
C ALA A 59 -15.73 -4.73 -16.00
N ILE A 60 -16.71 -5.62 -15.95
CA ILE A 60 -18.00 -5.31 -15.34
C ILE A 60 -17.84 -5.41 -13.82
N TRP A 61 -17.73 -4.28 -13.14
CA TRP A 61 -17.62 -4.22 -11.68
C TRP A 61 -18.98 -4.03 -11.01
N ALA A 62 -19.16 -4.64 -9.84
CA ALA A 62 -20.30 -4.32 -8.99
C ALA A 62 -20.12 -2.92 -8.34
N THR A 63 -21.25 -2.27 -8.03
CA THR A 63 -21.28 -1.00 -7.29
C THR A 63 -21.06 -1.19 -5.78
N GLU A 64 -21.30 -2.41 -5.30
CA GLU A 64 -21.26 -2.79 -3.89
C GLU A 64 -20.11 -3.76 -3.61
N CYS A 65 -19.60 -3.69 -2.38
CA CYS A 65 -18.58 -4.59 -1.88
C CYS A 65 -19.20 -5.92 -1.46
N HIS A 66 -18.68 -7.04 -1.95
CA HIS A 66 -19.18 -8.38 -1.62
C HIS A 66 -18.92 -8.80 -0.16
N LEU A 67 -18.07 -8.07 0.59
CA LEU A 67 -17.72 -8.42 1.97
C LEU A 67 -18.54 -7.65 3.01
N CYS A 68 -18.75 -6.36 2.80
CA CYS A 68 -19.53 -5.53 3.73
C CYS A 68 -20.92 -5.17 3.20
N MET A 69 -21.24 -5.48 1.93
CA MET A 69 -22.50 -5.16 1.26
C MET A 69 -22.81 -3.65 1.17
N HIS A 70 -21.82 -2.79 1.40
CA HIS A 70 -21.95 -1.35 1.23
C HIS A 70 -21.42 -0.91 -0.14
N ARG A 71 -21.94 0.23 -0.63
CA ARG A 71 -21.48 0.88 -1.86
C ARG A 71 -19.99 1.24 -1.76
N ILE A 72 -19.29 1.15 -2.88
CA ILE A 72 -17.92 1.64 -3.01
C ILE A 72 -17.98 3.09 -3.51
N GLU A 73 -17.72 4.05 -2.61
CA GLU A 73 -17.82 5.50 -2.89
C GLU A 73 -16.77 5.98 -3.88
N ASP A 74 -15.50 5.59 -3.66
CA ASP A 74 -14.38 5.89 -4.56
C ASP A 74 -13.84 4.62 -5.21
N PRO A 75 -14.46 4.12 -6.31
CA PRO A 75 -13.98 2.97 -7.05
C PRO A 75 -12.49 3.00 -7.39
N ASP A 76 -11.98 4.13 -7.85
CA ASP A 76 -10.59 4.22 -8.31
C ASP A 76 -9.59 4.14 -7.15
N ARG A 77 -9.97 4.56 -5.94
CA ARG A 77 -9.06 4.45 -4.80
C ARG A 77 -9.25 3.16 -4.03
N SER A 78 -10.49 2.79 -3.75
CA SER A 78 -10.84 1.79 -2.76
C SER A 78 -11.25 0.44 -3.34
N ARG A 79 -11.58 0.33 -4.64
CA ARG A 79 -11.99 -0.96 -5.24
C ARG A 79 -10.79 -1.87 -5.49
N ILE A 80 -10.95 -3.15 -5.18
CA ILE A 80 -10.08 -4.24 -5.61
C ILE A 80 -10.92 -5.45 -6.02
N GLY A 81 -10.39 -6.28 -6.91
CA GLY A 81 -11.04 -7.50 -7.39
C GLY A 81 -10.03 -8.65 -7.51
N CYS A 82 -10.53 -9.84 -7.81
CA CYS A 82 -9.71 -11.04 -7.91
C CYS A 82 -8.64 -10.96 -9.02
N ILE A 83 -7.57 -11.73 -8.88
CA ILE A 83 -6.56 -11.92 -9.93
C ILE A 83 -7.10 -12.77 -11.10
N ASN A 84 -8.07 -13.64 -10.86
CA ASN A 84 -8.78 -14.37 -11.90
C ASN A 84 -9.75 -13.41 -12.61
N SER A 85 -9.58 -13.23 -13.94
CA SER A 85 -10.41 -12.33 -14.77
C SER A 85 -11.86 -12.79 -14.92
N LEU A 86 -12.14 -14.07 -14.70
CA LEU A 86 -13.50 -14.61 -14.77
C LEU A 86 -14.25 -14.49 -13.44
N CYS A 87 -13.54 -14.19 -12.34
CA CYS A 87 -14.13 -14.01 -11.03
C CYS A 87 -14.73 -12.60 -10.89
N LYS A 88 -15.96 -12.53 -10.37
CA LYS A 88 -16.72 -11.27 -10.22
C LYS A 88 -16.48 -10.56 -8.87
N LEU A 89 -15.52 -11.03 -8.07
CA LEU A 89 -15.23 -10.42 -6.77
C LEU A 89 -14.95 -8.92 -6.92
N THR A 90 -15.75 -8.12 -6.24
CA THR A 90 -15.58 -6.68 -6.14
C THR A 90 -15.70 -6.29 -4.66
N CYS A 91 -14.68 -5.66 -4.10
CA CYS A 91 -14.63 -5.35 -2.68
C CYS A 91 -13.84 -4.07 -2.39
N HIS A 92 -14.05 -3.49 -1.20
CA HIS A 92 -13.11 -2.49 -0.70
C HIS A 92 -11.78 -3.16 -0.38
N ILE A 93 -10.69 -2.47 -0.71
CA ILE A 93 -9.33 -2.90 -0.40
C ILE A 93 -9.15 -3.20 1.08
N ILE A 94 -9.73 -2.38 1.97
CA ILE A 94 -9.66 -2.55 3.42
C ILE A 94 -10.47 -3.76 3.86
N CYS A 95 -11.66 -3.99 3.30
CA CYS A 95 -12.47 -5.16 3.63
C CYS A 95 -11.75 -6.46 3.29
N LEU A 96 -11.15 -6.54 2.09
CA LEU A 96 -10.40 -7.71 1.69
C LEU A 96 -9.15 -7.90 2.56
N ALA A 97 -8.43 -6.82 2.88
CA ALA A 97 -7.28 -6.90 3.77
C ALA A 97 -7.67 -7.44 5.14
N ASN A 98 -8.72 -6.90 5.77
CA ASN A 98 -9.19 -7.35 7.08
C ASN A 98 -9.68 -8.80 7.05
N TYR A 99 -10.35 -9.22 5.97
CA TYR A 99 -10.76 -10.62 5.78
C TYR A 99 -9.55 -11.56 5.81
N ILE A 100 -8.52 -11.28 5.02
CA ILE A 100 -7.29 -12.12 4.97
C ILE A 100 -6.52 -12.05 6.29
N LEU A 101 -6.48 -10.88 6.94
CA LEU A 101 -5.75 -10.70 8.19
C LEU A 101 -6.42 -11.38 9.39
N SER A 102 -7.74 -11.59 9.31
CA SER A 102 -8.51 -12.27 10.37
C SER A 102 -8.62 -13.78 10.16
N SER A 103 -8.34 -14.31 8.96
CA SER A 103 -8.51 -15.73 8.64
C SER A 103 -7.38 -16.65 9.13
N ASP A 104 -6.15 -16.12 9.30
CA ASP A 104 -4.97 -16.89 9.71
C ASP A 104 -4.34 -16.28 10.98
N GLU A 105 -3.95 -17.12 11.93
CA GLU A 105 -3.22 -16.72 13.14
C GLU A 105 -1.91 -16.01 12.83
N ASN A 106 -1.21 -16.42 11.78
CA ASN A 106 0.04 -15.79 11.33
C ASN A 106 -0.16 -14.36 10.82
N ASN A 107 -1.40 -13.95 10.57
CA ASN A 107 -1.74 -12.61 10.13
C ASN A 107 -2.30 -11.72 11.25
N ARG A 108 -2.55 -12.26 12.45
CA ARG A 108 -3.07 -11.48 13.58
C ARG A 108 -2.09 -10.39 13.99
N GLY A 109 -2.61 -9.18 14.23
CA GLY A 109 -1.82 -8.02 14.64
C GLY A 109 -1.01 -7.37 13.51
N HIS A 110 -1.14 -7.85 12.26
CA HIS A 110 -0.51 -7.22 11.10
C HIS A 110 -1.51 -6.32 10.34
N TYR A 111 -0.97 -5.31 9.63
CA TYR A 111 -1.77 -4.35 8.86
C TYR A 111 -1.79 -4.62 7.35
N ILE A 112 -0.83 -5.40 6.84
CA ILE A 112 -0.65 -5.63 5.40
C ILE A 112 -0.67 -7.14 5.13
N PRO A 113 -1.64 -7.66 4.37
CA PRO A 113 -1.60 -9.04 3.90
C PRO A 113 -0.39 -9.26 2.99
N ILE A 114 0.24 -10.43 3.06
CA ILE A 114 1.30 -10.82 2.10
C ILE A 114 0.68 -11.62 0.95
N ALA A 115 -0.17 -12.59 1.30
CA ALA A 115 -0.87 -13.48 0.39
C ALA A 115 -2.20 -13.91 1.02
N GLY A 116 -3.09 -14.46 0.20
CA GLY A 116 -4.37 -14.97 0.64
C GLY A 116 -5.10 -15.70 -0.48
N GLU A 117 -6.36 -16.05 -0.20
CA GLU A 117 -7.25 -16.74 -1.13
C GLU A 117 -8.49 -15.89 -1.39
N CYS A 118 -9.02 -15.99 -2.62
CA CYS A 118 -10.20 -15.26 -3.01
C CYS A 118 -11.44 -15.81 -2.30
N PRO A 119 -12.24 -14.99 -1.58
CA PRO A 119 -13.43 -15.48 -0.87
C PRO A 119 -14.57 -15.97 -1.78
N LEU A 120 -14.47 -15.80 -3.11
CA LEU A 120 -15.50 -16.27 -4.06
C LEU A 120 -15.07 -17.46 -4.92
N CYS A 121 -13.80 -17.54 -5.31
CA CYS A 121 -13.32 -18.58 -6.22
C CYS A 121 -12.06 -19.30 -5.73
N GLU A 122 -11.63 -19.01 -4.49
CA GLU A 122 -10.52 -19.67 -3.79
C GLU A 122 -9.15 -19.59 -4.50
N GLU A 123 -9.05 -18.78 -5.55
CA GLU A 123 -7.81 -18.52 -6.26
C GLU A 123 -6.80 -17.87 -5.30
N LYS A 124 -5.60 -18.48 -5.22
CA LYS A 124 -4.48 -17.97 -4.43
C LYS A 124 -3.88 -16.75 -5.09
N PHE A 125 -3.48 -15.77 -4.29
CA PHE A 125 -2.81 -14.58 -4.80
C PHE A 125 -1.79 -14.04 -3.81
N THR A 126 -0.84 -13.25 -4.34
CA THR A 126 -0.05 -12.33 -3.52
C THR A 126 -0.74 -10.97 -3.48
N TRP A 127 -0.65 -10.29 -2.34
CA TRP A 127 -1.22 -8.95 -2.17
C TRP A 127 -0.63 -7.97 -3.18
N VAL A 128 0.67 -8.12 -3.48
CA VAL A 128 1.39 -7.33 -4.48
C VAL A 128 0.75 -7.47 -5.86
N ALA A 129 0.42 -8.70 -6.29
CA ALA A 129 -0.18 -8.96 -7.59
C ALA A 129 -1.57 -8.32 -7.72
N LEU A 130 -2.38 -8.33 -6.65
CA LEU A 130 -3.67 -7.63 -6.63
C LEU A 130 -3.51 -6.12 -6.78
N LEU A 131 -2.57 -5.50 -6.05
CA LEU A 131 -2.30 -4.06 -6.12
C LEU A 131 -1.75 -3.64 -7.49
N GLN A 132 -0.88 -4.45 -8.08
CA GLN A 132 -0.36 -4.21 -9.43
C GLN A 132 -1.47 -4.30 -10.48
N ARG A 133 -2.36 -5.30 -10.39
CA ARG A 133 -3.52 -5.42 -11.26
C ARG A 133 -4.44 -4.19 -11.15
N LYS A 134 -4.73 -3.73 -9.93
CA LYS A 134 -5.51 -2.50 -9.68
C LYS A 134 -4.89 -1.28 -10.39
N ARG A 135 -3.57 -1.09 -10.24
CA ARG A 135 -2.85 0.02 -10.90
C ARG A 135 -2.95 -0.04 -12.43
N LYS A 136 -2.78 -1.22 -13.02
CA LYS A 136 -2.89 -1.42 -14.47
C LYS A 136 -4.29 -1.06 -15.00
N ILE A 137 -5.35 -1.45 -14.29
CA ILE A 137 -6.73 -1.13 -14.66
C ILE A 137 -7.01 0.39 -14.56
N GLN A 138 -6.41 1.09 -13.59
CA GLN A 138 -6.58 2.54 -13.44
C GLN A 138 -5.89 3.33 -14.54
N GLN A 139 -4.69 2.90 -14.93
CA GLN A 139 -3.94 3.55 -16.00
C GLN A 139 -4.63 3.42 -17.36
N SER A 140 -5.46 2.40 -17.58
CA SER A 140 -6.27 2.27 -18.78
C SER A 140 -7.52 3.18 -18.83
N GLY A 141 -7.82 3.95 -17.78
CA GLY A 141 -9.08 4.70 -17.65
C GLY A 141 -8.97 6.21 -17.47
N VAL A 142 -7.79 6.82 -17.54
CA VAL A 142 -7.60 8.27 -17.32
C VAL A 142 -7.38 8.99 -18.67
N GLU A 143 -8.44 9.63 -19.17
CA GLU A 143 -8.34 10.70 -20.17
C GLU A 143 -8.05 12.01 -19.43
N HIS A 144 -6.84 12.55 -19.61
CA HIS A 144 -6.52 13.90 -19.16
C HIS A 144 -6.63 14.83 -20.37
N ILE A 145 -7.53 15.81 -20.30
CA ILE A 145 -7.59 16.93 -21.23
C ILE A 145 -6.45 17.86 -20.83
N GLU A 146 -5.44 17.99 -21.68
CA GLU A 146 -4.48 19.08 -21.60
C GLU A 146 -5.09 20.26 -22.34
N GLU A 147 -5.27 21.38 -21.65
CA GLU A 147 -5.53 22.69 -22.26
C GLU A 147 -4.18 23.16 -22.83
N ASP A 148 -4.14 23.37 -24.14
CA ASP A 148 -2.97 23.85 -24.88
C ASP A 148 -2.71 25.33 -24.56
N ASP A 149 -1.74 25.62 -23.71
CA ASP A 149 -1.19 26.97 -23.54
C ASP A 149 0.11 27.10 -24.36
N GLU A 150 -0.04 27.23 -25.68
CA GLU A 150 1.03 27.61 -26.60
C GLU A 150 1.24 29.13 -26.56
N TYR A 151 2.31 29.61 -25.92
CA TYR A 151 2.95 30.89 -26.28
C TYR A 151 4.46 30.81 -26.04
N GLY A 152 5.22 30.73 -27.13
CA GLY A 152 6.65 31.04 -27.13
C GLY A 152 6.87 32.55 -27.28
N ASP A 153 7.99 33.05 -26.75
CA ASP A 153 8.93 33.91 -27.48
C ASP A 153 10.20 34.13 -26.65
N ASP A 154 11.34 34.06 -27.34
CA ASP A 154 12.70 34.23 -26.83
C ASP A 154 13.03 35.72 -26.63
N SER A 155 13.74 36.05 -25.54
CA SER A 155 14.75 37.11 -25.63
C SER A 155 15.82 36.96 -24.56
N ASP A 156 17.03 36.68 -25.02
CA ASP A 156 18.29 36.86 -24.30
C ASP A 156 18.48 38.33 -23.89
N ILE A 157 18.83 38.57 -22.63
CA ILE A 157 19.62 39.74 -22.26
C ILE A 157 20.63 39.36 -21.16
N SER A 158 21.90 39.29 -21.56
CA SER A 158 23.03 39.23 -20.65
C SER A 158 23.34 40.63 -20.11
N VAL A 159 23.28 40.85 -18.79
CA VAL A 159 23.99 41.97 -18.15
C VAL A 159 24.57 41.53 -16.81
N SER A 160 25.82 41.94 -16.64
CA SER A 160 26.80 41.72 -15.59
C SER A 160 26.44 42.18 -14.17
N LYS A 161 27.09 41.49 -13.21
CA LYS A 161 27.48 41.87 -11.84
C LYS A 161 27.29 43.33 -11.42
N SER A 162 26.79 43.50 -10.20
CA SER A 162 27.25 44.50 -9.24
C SER A 162 26.70 44.19 -7.84
N ASP A 163 27.61 44.13 -6.86
CA ASP A 163 27.33 44.04 -5.43
C ASP A 163 26.64 45.31 -4.90
N SER A 164 25.67 45.19 -3.99
CA SER A 164 25.45 46.17 -2.91
C SER A 164 24.57 45.59 -1.80
N GLU A 165 25.13 45.52 -0.60
CA GLU A 165 24.38 45.37 0.66
C GLU A 165 23.64 46.67 0.99
N CYS A 166 22.43 46.60 1.57
CA CYS A 166 22.13 47.21 2.87
C CYS A 166 20.67 46.96 3.31
N GLU A 167 20.51 46.95 4.63
CA GLU A 167 19.38 46.59 5.46
C GLU A 167 18.18 47.57 5.35
N SER A 168 16.95 47.09 5.60
CA SER A 168 16.11 47.56 6.73
C SER A 168 14.70 46.93 6.79
N ALA A 169 14.42 46.39 7.98
CA ALA A 169 13.19 46.45 8.80
C ALA A 169 11.77 46.19 8.25
N GLU A 170 11.19 45.11 8.81
CA GLU A 170 9.87 45.01 9.51
C GLU A 170 8.54 45.27 8.78
N SER A 171 7.72 44.23 8.62
CA SER A 171 6.63 43.94 9.59
C SER A 171 5.60 42.90 9.09
N LYS A 172 5.47 41.83 9.89
CA LYS A 172 4.23 41.20 10.39
C LYS A 172 3.22 40.62 9.37
N LYS A 173 3.07 39.29 9.40
CA LYS A 173 1.90 38.65 10.04
C LYS A 173 2.12 37.15 10.27
N ASN A 174 1.75 36.74 11.48
CA ASN A 174 1.84 35.42 12.08
C ASN A 174 0.88 34.39 11.45
N THR A 175 1.23 33.10 11.61
CA THR A 175 0.45 31.97 12.16
C THR A 175 1.06 30.68 11.56
N GLU A 176 2.14 30.13 12.12
CA GLU A 176 2.19 29.18 13.26
C GLU A 176 1.11 28.08 13.17
N PHE A 177 1.45 26.99 12.49
CA PHE A 177 0.77 25.70 12.56
C PHE A 177 1.82 24.66 12.94
N ASP A 178 1.96 24.42 14.24
CA ASP A 178 2.68 23.27 14.79
C ASP A 178 2.10 22.92 16.16
N LYS A 179 1.29 21.85 16.20
CA LYS A 179 1.19 20.99 17.39
C LYS A 179 0.50 19.67 17.06
N PHE A 180 1.30 18.66 16.73
CA PHE A 180 0.93 17.27 16.93
C PHE A 180 1.59 16.84 18.24
N ASP A 181 0.82 16.86 19.33
CA ASP A 181 1.25 16.37 20.63
C ASP A 181 0.86 14.90 20.81
N PHE A 182 1.83 14.22 21.40
CA PHE A 182 2.00 12.80 21.63
C PHE A 182 1.76 12.50 23.13
N MET A 183 1.35 11.27 23.43
CA MET A 183 1.00 10.70 24.76
C MET A 183 -0.31 11.22 25.38
N GLU A 184 -1.16 10.41 26.02
CA GLU A 184 -0.80 9.47 27.08
C GLU A 184 -1.90 8.41 27.33
N THR A 185 -1.45 7.24 27.76
CA THR A 185 -2.19 6.11 28.33
C THR A 185 -2.95 6.47 29.62
N SER A 186 -4.11 5.86 29.84
CA SER A 186 -4.62 5.60 31.19
C SER A 186 -5.25 4.21 31.30
N VAL A 187 -4.62 3.39 32.13
CA VAL A 187 -5.16 2.20 32.78
C VAL A 187 -5.84 2.68 34.06
N LEU A 188 -7.05 2.20 34.38
CA LEU A 188 -7.43 1.90 35.77
C LEU A 188 -8.50 0.80 35.87
N ASP A 189 -8.34 0.04 36.96
CA ASP A 189 -8.91 -1.24 37.36
C ASP A 189 -10.42 -1.27 37.63
N GLY A 190 -10.95 -2.50 37.60
CA GLY A 190 -12.20 -2.87 38.24
C GLY A 190 -12.30 -4.38 38.43
N ALA A 191 -11.76 -4.88 39.56
CA ALA A 191 -11.85 -6.27 39.98
C ALA A 191 -13.29 -6.70 40.30
N ASN A 192 -13.66 -7.93 39.96
CA ASN A 192 -14.61 -8.70 40.76
C ASN A 192 -14.26 -10.20 40.73
N ILE A 193 -13.78 -10.69 41.87
CA ILE A 193 -13.62 -12.11 42.19
C ILE A 193 -14.82 -12.50 43.04
N GLN A 194 -15.57 -13.52 42.62
CA GLN A 194 -16.27 -14.40 43.56
C GLN A 194 -15.94 -15.87 43.25
N ASN A 195 -15.18 -16.43 44.19
CA ASN A 195 -14.98 -17.85 44.46
C ASN A 195 -16.30 -18.57 44.76
N ILE A 196 -16.45 -19.81 44.28
CA ILE A 196 -17.04 -20.99 44.97
C ILE A 196 -16.34 -22.22 44.35
N SER A 197 -15.24 -22.72 44.92
CA SER A 197 -15.12 -23.88 45.84
C SER A 197 -15.73 -25.19 45.30
N GLY A 198 -14.90 -26.16 44.89
CA GLY A 198 -14.66 -27.42 45.65
C GLY A 198 -15.34 -28.57 44.90
N ASP A 199 -14.87 -29.81 44.80
CA ASP A 199 -13.84 -30.60 45.46
C ASP A 199 -13.47 -31.74 44.48
N GLN A 200 -12.19 -32.03 44.28
CA GLN A 200 -11.48 -33.22 44.79
C GLN A 200 -12.06 -34.59 44.37
N HIS A 201 -11.30 -35.32 43.56
CA HIS A 201 -10.61 -36.58 43.93
C HIS A 201 -9.80 -37.04 42.69
N GLU A 202 -8.48 -37.14 42.72
CA GLU A 202 -7.72 -38.33 43.19
C GLU A 202 -8.13 -39.59 42.37
N ILE A 203 -7.27 -40.37 41.70
CA ILE A 203 -5.99 -40.97 42.11
C ILE A 203 -5.52 -41.89 40.94
N TYR A 204 -4.21 -41.88 40.65
CA TYR A 204 -3.33 -43.01 40.23
C TYR A 204 -3.63 -43.70 38.87
N GLU A 205 -2.71 -44.28 38.08
CA GLU A 205 -1.36 -44.83 38.23
C GLU A 205 -0.81 -44.95 36.77
N LEU A 206 0.39 -44.46 36.42
CA LEU A 206 1.69 -45.15 36.44
C LEU A 206 1.89 -46.26 35.37
N SER A 207 2.93 -46.01 34.56
CA SER A 207 3.95 -46.93 34.03
C SER A 207 3.83 -47.52 32.62
N ASP A 208 4.97 -47.37 31.95
CA ASP A 208 5.58 -48.05 30.80
C ASP A 208 5.04 -47.83 29.38
#